data_AF-A0A9J6QTB0-F1
#
_entry.id   AF-A0A9J6QTB0-F1
#
_cell.length_a   1.000
_cell.length_b   1.000
_cell.length_c   1.000
_cell.angle_alpha   90.00
_cell.angle_beta   90.00
_cell.angle_gamma   90.00
#
_symmetry.space_group_name_H-M   'P 1'
#
loop_
_entity.id
_entity.type
_entity.pdbx_description
1 polymer ?
#
loop_
_entity_poly.entity_id
_entity_poly.type
_entity_poly.pdbx_seq_one_letter_code
_entity_poly.pdbx_strand_id
1 'polypeptide(L)'
;MALRLGSLADAQACYTLRPDAVKKICHGTLQLTDLEEKHFTLDVKQKGVDMKIGIDIASLAYKKQVDKIVLISGDSDFVPAAKLARREGIDFVLDPMWVDIKPELFEHIDGLRTFAPNPLKTKKR
;
A
#
# COMPACT_ATOMS: atom_id res chain seq x y z
N MET A 1 1.48 -16.95 13.75
CA MET A 1 1.36 -15.68 13.00
C MET A 1 2.75 -15.32 12.50
N ALA A 2 2.98 -15.24 11.18
CA ALA A 2 4.27 -14.84 10.64
C ALA A 2 4.14 -13.39 10.14
N LEU A 3 4.84 -12.46 10.79
CA LEU A 3 4.84 -11.05 10.39
C LEU A 3 5.92 -10.87 9.31
N ARG A 4 5.52 -10.37 8.13
CA ARG A 4 6.45 -10.06 7.04
C ARG A 4 6.72 -8.57 6.96
N LEU A 5 7.77 -8.13 7.64
CA LEU A 5 8.26 -6.76 7.53
C LEU A 5 9.21 -6.64 6.34
N GLY A 6 9.14 -5.51 5.63
CA GLY A 6 10.13 -5.11 4.63
C GLY A 6 11.47 -4.77 5.28
N SER A 7 12.44 -4.36 4.49
CA SER A 7 13.61 -3.64 4.99
C SER A 7 13.40 -2.14 4.78
N LEU A 8 13.95 -1.35 5.69
CA LEU A 8 14.11 0.08 5.45
C LEU A 8 15.16 0.24 4.36
N ALA A 9 14.87 1.05 3.34
CA ALA A 9 15.83 1.37 2.31
C ALA A 9 16.79 2.46 2.82
N ASP A 10 17.65 2.12 3.79
CA ASP A 10 18.55 3.08 4.46
C ASP A 10 19.46 3.82 3.45
N ALA A 11 19.89 3.13 2.39
CA ALA A 11 20.70 3.73 1.32
C ALA A 11 19.93 4.78 0.48
N GLN A 12 18.60 4.82 0.57
CA GLN A 12 17.74 5.80 -0.10
C GLN A 12 17.00 6.71 0.89
N ALA A 13 17.26 6.57 2.19
CA ALA A 13 16.69 7.45 3.18
C ALA A 13 17.23 8.86 2.94
N CYS A 14 16.35 9.78 2.57
CA CYS A 14 16.70 11.16 2.31
C CYS A 14 15.86 12.09 3.20
N TYR A 15 16.46 13.20 3.59
CA TYR A 15 15.70 14.29 4.17
C TYR A 15 14.99 15.03 3.06
N THR A 16 13.65 15.07 3.13
CA THR A 16 12.82 15.84 2.21
C THR A 16 12.18 17.01 2.95
N LEU A 17 11.92 18.11 2.22
CA LEU A 17 11.20 19.24 2.77
C LEU A 17 9.74 18.86 2.98
N ARG A 18 9.18 19.26 4.12
CA ARG A 18 7.76 19.04 4.39
C ARG A 18 6.90 19.87 3.42
N PRO A 19 5.74 19.37 2.98
CA PRO A 19 4.88 20.10 2.04
C PRO A 19 4.45 21.49 2.52
N ASP A 20 4.31 21.69 3.84
CA ASP A 20 3.99 23.00 4.42
C ASP A 20 5.15 23.98 4.34
N ALA A 21 6.39 23.51 4.56
CA ALA A 21 7.60 24.32 4.38
C ALA A 21 7.77 24.71 2.90
N VAL A 22 7.57 23.78 1.97
CA VAL A 22 7.58 24.06 0.52
C VAL A 22 6.56 25.15 0.16
N LYS A 23 5.32 25.05 0.65
CA LYS A 23 4.29 26.07 0.44
C LYS A 23 4.71 27.44 0.98
N LYS A 24 5.28 27.50 2.18
CA LYS A 24 5.74 28.76 2.79
C LYS A 24 6.87 29.42 2.02
N ILE A 25 7.79 28.63 1.47
CA ILE A 25 8.87 29.10 0.59
C ILE A 25 8.29 29.65 -0.70
N CYS A 26 7.40 28.91 -1.37
CA CYS A 26 6.74 29.37 -2.60
C CYS A 26 5.90 30.64 -2.38
N HIS A 27 5.35 30.84 -1.18
CA HIS A 27 4.61 32.04 -0.80
C HIS A 27 5.51 33.20 -0.33
N GLY A 28 6.83 33.01 -0.26
CA GLY A 28 7.79 34.02 0.22
C GLY A 28 7.73 34.31 1.72
N THR A 29 6.91 33.57 2.48
CA THR A 29 6.76 33.70 3.94
C THR A 29 7.89 33.03 4.73
N LEU A 30 8.68 32.19 4.08
CA LEU A 30 9.86 31.53 4.64
C LEU A 30 10.99 31.64 3.63
N GLN A 31 12.15 32.18 4.04
CA GLN A 31 13.32 32.24 3.17
C GLN A 31 14.13 30.94 3.25
N LEU A 32 14.89 30.64 2.21
CA LEU A 32 15.78 29.47 2.16
C LEU A 32 16.87 29.53 3.24
N THR A 33 17.28 30.73 3.65
CA THR A 33 18.24 30.97 4.73
C THR A 33 17.72 30.61 6.11
N ASP A 34 16.39 30.61 6.28
CA ASP A 34 15.72 30.42 7.57
C ASP A 34 15.22 28.97 7.73
N LEU A 35 15.73 28.06 6.91
CA LEU A 35 15.44 26.63 7.02
C LEU A 35 16.09 26.07 8.29
N GLU A 36 15.34 25.20 8.96
CA GLU A 36 15.67 24.59 10.25
C GLU A 36 15.26 23.12 10.17
N GLU A 37 15.77 22.29 11.06
CA GLU A 37 15.46 20.84 11.10
C GLU A 37 13.97 20.54 11.11
N LYS A 38 13.15 21.39 11.75
CA LYS A 38 11.68 21.26 11.82
C LYS A 38 10.99 21.28 10.44
N HIS A 39 11.64 21.85 9.43
CA HIS A 39 11.12 21.95 8.06
C HIS A 39 11.41 20.71 7.23
N PHE A 40 12.24 19.79 7.73
CA PHE A 40 12.57 18.53 7.08
C PHE A 40 11.80 17.36 7.70
N THR A 41 11.64 16.31 6.91
CA THR A 41 11.17 15.01 7.36
C THR A 41 12.03 13.94 6.73
N LEU A 42 12.29 12.88 7.50
CA LEU A 42 12.99 11.72 6.98
C LEU A 42 11.99 10.92 6.12
N ASP A 43 12.26 10.82 4.82
CA ASP A 43 11.52 9.93 3.93
C ASP A 43 12.23 8.57 3.92
N VAL A 44 11.70 7.62 4.69
CA VAL A 44 12.16 6.23 4.68
C VAL A 44 11.09 5.38 4.04
N LYS A 45 11.39 4.84 2.86
CA LYS A 45 10.52 3.89 2.18
C LYS A 45 10.83 2.47 2.64
N GLN A 46 9.79 1.74 3.02
CA GLN A 46 9.88 0.30 3.19
C GLN A 46 9.85 -0.37 1.82
N LYS A 47 10.78 -1.31 1.60
CA LYS A 47 10.86 -2.06 0.33
C LYS A 47 10.69 -3.55 0.55
N GLY A 48 10.24 -4.21 -0.52
CA GLY A 48 10.19 -5.67 -0.61
C GLY A 48 9.04 -6.32 0.14
N VAL A 49 8.13 -5.54 0.74
CA VAL A 49 6.89 -6.08 1.35
C VAL A 49 6.03 -6.72 0.27
N ASP A 50 5.85 -6.05 -0.86
CA ASP A 50 4.95 -6.50 -1.93
C ASP A 50 5.44 -7.82 -2.54
N MET A 51 6.75 -7.93 -2.78
CA MET A 51 7.35 -9.18 -3.25
C MET A 51 7.17 -10.32 -2.23
N LYS A 52 7.36 -10.04 -0.94
CA LYS A 52 7.17 -11.05 0.12
C LYS A 52 5.72 -11.53 0.18
N ILE A 53 4.75 -10.62 0.08
CA ILE A 53 3.32 -10.96 0.05
C ILE A 53 2.98 -11.75 -1.21
N GLY A 54 3.48 -11.34 -2.38
CA GLY A 54 3.27 -12.06 -3.64
C GLY A 54 3.80 -13.49 -3.59
N ILE A 55 5.00 -13.70 -3.01
CA ILE A 55 5.57 -15.03 -2.80
C ILE A 55 4.71 -15.87 -1.86
N ASP A 56 4.16 -15.27 -0.80
CA ASP A 56 3.26 -15.98 0.12
C ASP A 56 2.00 -16.47 -0.57
N ILE A 57 1.31 -15.57 -1.28
CA ILE A 57 0.12 -15.90 -2.07
C ILE A 57 0.43 -17.06 -3.04
N ALA A 58 1.53 -16.96 -3.80
CA ALA A 58 1.92 -18.01 -4.74
C ALA A 58 2.25 -19.34 -4.05
N SER A 59 2.98 -19.29 -2.93
CA SER A 59 3.39 -20.49 -2.20
C SER A 59 2.21 -21.22 -1.55
N LEU A 60 1.27 -20.46 -0.96
CA LEU A 60 0.02 -20.99 -0.40
C LEU A 60 -0.83 -21.60 -1.51
N ALA A 61 -0.84 -20.95 -2.67
CA ALA A 61 -1.62 -21.39 -3.81
C ALA A 61 -1.12 -22.70 -4.44
N TYR A 62 0.16 -22.75 -4.79
CA TYR A 62 0.74 -23.96 -5.38
C TYR A 62 0.70 -25.17 -4.45
N LYS A 63 0.87 -24.94 -3.15
CA LYS A 63 0.80 -26.02 -2.15
C LYS A 63 -0.62 -26.40 -1.76
N LYS A 64 -1.65 -25.72 -2.30
CA LYS A 64 -3.07 -25.92 -1.97
C LYS A 64 -3.33 -25.91 -0.46
N GLN A 65 -2.66 -25.00 0.25
CA GLN A 65 -2.73 -24.93 1.72
C GLN A 65 -3.94 -24.15 2.22
N VAL A 66 -4.62 -23.43 1.33
CA VAL A 66 -5.78 -22.59 1.63
C VAL A 66 -6.79 -22.71 0.49
N ASP A 67 -8.07 -22.63 0.83
CA ASP A 67 -9.17 -22.58 -0.14
C ASP A 67 -9.53 -21.13 -0.53
N LYS A 68 -9.12 -20.17 0.31
CA LYS A 68 -9.46 -18.75 0.18
C LYS A 68 -8.33 -17.84 0.64
N ILE A 69 -8.11 -16.77 -0.11
CA ILE A 69 -7.22 -15.68 0.24
C ILE A 69 -8.03 -14.38 0.28
N VAL A 70 -7.92 -13.64 1.38
CA VAL A 70 -8.48 -12.29 1.51
C VAL A 70 -7.32 -11.32 1.60
N LEU A 71 -7.12 -10.52 0.55
CA LEU A 71 -6.11 -9.47 0.51
C LEU A 71 -6.76 -8.14 0.91
N ILE A 72 -6.18 -7.47 1.89
CA ILE A 72 -6.57 -6.10 2.27
C ILE A 72 -5.47 -5.18 1.74
N SER A 73 -5.72 -4.53 0.61
CA SER A 73 -4.74 -3.68 -0.06
C SER A 73 -5.41 -2.73 -1.05
N GLY A 74 -4.93 -1.49 -1.09
CA GLY A 74 -5.23 -0.53 -2.16
C GLY A 74 -4.23 -0.56 -3.33
N ASP A 75 -3.25 -1.46 -3.29
CA ASP A 75 -2.19 -1.56 -4.29
C ASP A 75 -2.57 -2.51 -5.43
N SER A 76 -2.48 -2.01 -6.67
CA SER A 76 -2.74 -2.77 -7.88
C SER A 76 -1.64 -3.78 -8.24
N ASP A 77 -0.46 -3.67 -7.64
CA ASP A 77 0.70 -4.51 -7.98
C ASP A 77 0.50 -6.00 -7.62
N PHE A 78 -0.54 -6.33 -6.84
CA PHE A 78 -0.89 -7.70 -6.48
C PHE A 78 -1.74 -8.46 -7.52
N VAL A 79 -2.17 -7.82 -8.61
CA VAL A 79 -2.95 -8.49 -9.68
C VAL A 79 -2.32 -9.79 -10.19
N PRO A 80 -1.01 -9.86 -10.48
CA PRO A 80 -0.42 -11.10 -10.96
C PRO A 80 -0.51 -12.24 -9.94
N ALA A 81 -0.36 -11.93 -8.65
CA ALA A 81 -0.47 -12.91 -7.57
C ALA A 81 -1.92 -13.40 -7.40
N ALA A 82 -2.90 -12.49 -7.50
CA ALA A 82 -4.32 -12.83 -7.48
C ALA A 82 -4.70 -13.75 -8.66
N LYS A 83 -4.25 -13.41 -9.89
CA LYS A 83 -4.45 -14.25 -11.09
C LYS A 83 -3.91 -15.66 -10.89
N LEU A 84 -2.71 -15.78 -10.33
CA LEU A 84 -2.08 -17.06 -10.05
C LEU A 84 -2.91 -17.87 -9.06
N ALA A 85 -3.30 -17.29 -7.92
CA ALA A 85 -4.12 -17.99 -6.92
C ALA A 85 -5.45 -18.49 -7.52
N ARG A 86 -6.14 -17.67 -8.32
CA ARG A 86 -7.39 -18.07 -8.99
C ARG A 86 -7.21 -19.20 -9.99
N ARG A 87 -6.12 -19.19 -10.78
CA ARG A 87 -5.78 -20.31 -11.69
C ARG A 87 -5.53 -21.61 -10.94
N GLU A 88 -4.99 -21.51 -9.74
CA GLU A 88 -4.84 -22.62 -8.81
C GLU A 88 -6.16 -22.98 -8.08
N GLY A 89 -7.31 -22.43 -8.48
CA GLY A 89 -8.62 -22.78 -7.92
C GLY A 89 -8.89 -22.24 -6.53
N ILE A 90 -8.16 -21.21 -6.09
CA ILE A 90 -8.35 -20.57 -4.79
C ILE A 90 -9.22 -19.33 -4.96
N ASP A 91 -10.22 -19.19 -4.08
CA ASP A 91 -11.10 -18.02 -4.03
C ASP A 91 -10.31 -16.80 -3.53
N PHE A 92 -10.19 -15.76 -4.37
CA PHE A 92 -9.40 -14.57 -4.06
C PHE A 92 -10.30 -13.32 -3.91
N VAL A 93 -10.35 -12.80 -2.70
CA VAL A 93 -11.14 -11.61 -2.33
C VAL A 93 -10.22 -10.44 -2.05
N LEU A 94 -10.58 -9.25 -2.55
CA LEU A 94 -9.86 -8.01 -2.29
C LEU A 94 -10.72 -7.02 -1.49
N ASP A 95 -10.12 -6.42 -0.47
CA ASP A 95 -10.65 -5.27 0.25
C ASP A 95 -9.72 -4.05 0.06
N PRO A 96 -10.12 -3.02 -0.71
CA PRO A 96 -9.33 -1.81 -0.91
C PRO A 96 -9.37 -0.81 0.23
N MET A 97 -10.16 -1.05 1.28
CA MET A 97 -10.40 -0.08 2.33
C MET A 97 -10.83 1.30 1.81
N TRP A 98 -11.79 1.33 0.89
CA TRP A 98 -12.34 2.55 0.26
C TRP A 98 -11.40 3.29 -0.71
N VAL A 99 -10.25 2.71 -1.07
CA VAL A 99 -9.39 3.23 -2.14
C VAL A 99 -10.00 2.90 -3.50
N ASP A 100 -10.02 3.88 -4.40
CA ASP A 100 -10.43 3.65 -5.78
C ASP A 100 -9.41 2.75 -6.48
N ILE A 101 -9.85 1.57 -6.87
CA ILE A 101 -9.03 0.62 -7.62
C ILE A 101 -9.28 0.81 -9.12
N LYS A 102 -8.22 0.71 -9.92
CA LYS A 102 -8.32 0.64 -11.38
C LYS A 102 -9.29 -0.48 -11.83
N PRO A 103 -10.10 -0.24 -12.87
CA PRO A 103 -11.04 -1.24 -13.42
C PRO A 103 -10.38 -2.59 -13.77
N GLU A 104 -9.12 -2.57 -14.19
CA GLU A 104 -8.32 -3.75 -14.56
C GLU A 104 -8.17 -4.77 -13.40
N LEU A 105 -8.25 -4.34 -12.14
CA LEU A 105 -8.23 -5.27 -11.00
C LEU A 105 -9.50 -6.11 -10.89
N PHE A 106 -10.64 -5.55 -11.30
CA PHE A 106 -11.96 -6.17 -11.11
C PHE A 106 -12.14 -7.43 -11.95
N GLU A 107 -11.54 -7.48 -13.14
CA GLU A 107 -11.61 -8.67 -14.01
C GLU A 107 -10.87 -9.88 -13.40
N HIS A 108 -10.05 -9.64 -12.38
CA HIS A 108 -9.07 -10.60 -11.91
C HIS A 108 -9.24 -11.02 -10.45
N ILE A 109 -10.30 -10.56 -9.77
CA ILE A 109 -10.67 -10.96 -8.40
C ILE A 109 -12.05 -11.62 -8.38
N ASP A 110 -12.31 -12.53 -7.45
CA ASP A 110 -13.61 -13.21 -7.31
C ASP A 110 -14.62 -12.35 -6.54
N GLY A 111 -14.14 -11.41 -5.72
CA GLY A 111 -14.99 -10.46 -5.02
C GLY A 111 -14.22 -9.23 -4.56
N LEU A 112 -14.87 -8.07 -4.68
CA LEU A 112 -14.46 -6.83 -4.03
C LEU A 112 -15.39 -6.56 -2.87
N ARG A 113 -14.87 -6.54 -1.63
CA ARG A 113 -15.68 -6.22 -0.46
C ARG A 113 -14.87 -5.42 0.54
N THR A 114 -15.40 -4.27 0.92
CA THR A 114 -14.86 -3.48 2.02
C THR A 114 -15.67 -3.67 3.29
N PHE A 115 -15.01 -4.18 4.33
CA PHE A 115 -15.61 -4.40 5.64
C PHE A 115 -15.26 -3.29 6.65
N ALA A 116 -14.28 -2.44 6.32
CA ALA A 116 -13.91 -1.30 7.15
C ALA A 116 -15.02 -0.22 7.15
N PRO A 117 -15.29 0.45 8.29
CA PRO A 117 -16.17 1.62 8.33
C PRO A 117 -15.69 2.71 7.35
N ASN A 118 -16.61 3.35 6.64
CA ASN A 118 -16.24 4.38 5.65
C ASN A 118 -15.67 5.64 6.35
N PRO A 119 -14.38 5.96 6.16
CA PRO A 119 -13.75 7.12 6.80
C PRO A 119 -14.21 8.46 6.21
N LEU A 120 -14.80 8.46 5.01
CA LEU A 120 -15.37 9.65 4.37
C LEU A 120 -16.77 9.97 4.90
N LYS A 121 -17.49 8.98 5.47
CA LYS A 121 -18.81 9.21 6.09
C LYS A 121 -18.72 9.76 7.52
N THR A 122 -17.60 9.58 8.21
CA THR A 122 -17.40 10.04 9.60
C THR A 122 -17.00 11.51 9.74
N LYS A 123 -16.70 12.22 8.64
CA LYS A 123 -16.38 13.67 8.65
C LYS A 123 -17.59 14.62 8.70
N LYS A 124 -18.83 14.11 8.84
CA LYS A 124 -20.02 14.92 9.12
C LYS A 124 -20.33 14.90 10.63
N ARG A 125 -19.51 15.55 11.45
CA ARG A 125 -19.87 16.02 12.80
C ARG A 125 -19.07 17.27 13.14
#